data_AF-A0A562ESX5-F1
#
_entry.id   AF-A0A562ESX5-F1
#
_cell.length_a   1.000
_cell.length_b   1.000
_cell.length_c   1.000
_cell.angle_alpha   90.00
_cell.angle_beta   90.00
_cell.angle_gamma   90.00
#
_symmetry.space_group_name_H-M   'P 1'
#
loop_
_entity.id
_entity.type
_entity.pdbx_description
1 polymer ?
#
loop_
_entity_poly.entity_id
_entity_poly.type
_entity_poly.pdbx_seq_one_letter_code
_entity_poly.pdbx_strand_id
1 'polypeptide(L)'
;MTVTAKGRRLDTASLERARMLVGLKGYVTNLLVSLMDPSEIIGKYHELWHVEQSFRMSKTDLRARPIFHRTRDAIEAHLTVVFAALAVSRVVQERSGLAIVKVVKLLRPLRSATIAINGTRHIFPPQVDADLQGLLERISGSSLTH
;
A
#
# COMPACT_ATOMS: atom_id res chain seq x y z
N MET A 1 -29.99 -20.80 -3.50
CA MET A 1 -31.25 -21.33 -2.95
C MET A 1 -32.35 -20.37 -3.37
N THR A 2 -33.08 -20.66 -4.45
CA THR A 2 -34.16 -19.78 -4.92
C THR A 2 -35.44 -20.21 -4.20
N VAL A 3 -36.02 -19.31 -3.39
CA VAL A 3 -37.22 -19.59 -2.59
C VAL A 3 -38.41 -18.94 -3.26
N THR A 4 -39.37 -19.73 -3.71
CA THR A 4 -40.73 -19.29 -4.03
C THR A 4 -41.75 -20.11 -3.24
N ALA A 5 -42.88 -19.49 -2.93
CA ALA A 5 -43.85 -19.92 -1.92
C ALA A 5 -44.58 -21.27 -2.16
N LYS A 6 -44.21 -22.05 -3.20
CA LYS A 6 -44.97 -23.23 -3.66
C LYS A 6 -44.25 -24.58 -3.53
N GLY A 7 -43.11 -24.65 -2.84
CA GLY A 7 -42.44 -25.92 -2.54
C GLY A 7 -40.92 -25.83 -2.71
N ARG A 8 -40.19 -26.48 -1.81
CA ARG A 8 -38.74 -26.57 -1.86
C ARG A 8 -38.35 -27.65 -2.86
N ARG A 9 -37.75 -27.27 -3.99
CA ARG A 9 -37.18 -28.21 -4.97
C ARG A 9 -35.67 -28.03 -5.02
N LEU A 10 -34.93 -29.13 -4.87
CA LEU A 10 -33.48 -29.13 -4.99
C LEU A 10 -33.10 -29.06 -6.47
N ASP A 11 -32.29 -28.05 -6.83
CA ASP A 11 -31.71 -27.93 -8.16
C ASP A 11 -30.49 -28.85 -8.27
N THR A 12 -30.75 -30.10 -8.66
CA THR A 12 -29.74 -31.15 -8.82
C THR A 12 -28.72 -30.79 -9.91
N ALA A 13 -29.12 -30.07 -10.96
CA ALA A 13 -28.23 -29.67 -12.05
C ALA A 13 -27.21 -28.61 -11.60
N SER A 14 -27.62 -27.66 -10.75
CA SER A 14 -26.68 -26.72 -10.13
C SER A 14 -25.76 -27.41 -9.11
N LEU A 15 -26.27 -28.40 -8.36
CA LEU A 15 -25.47 -29.19 -7.42
C LEU A 15 -24.37 -29.99 -8.13
N GLU A 16 -24.70 -30.64 -9.24
CA GLU A 16 -23.76 -31.43 -10.04
C GLU A 16 -22.69 -30.55 -10.70
N ARG A 17 -23.09 -29.40 -11.26
CA ARG A 17 -22.14 -28.39 -11.76
C ARG A 17 -21.22 -27.88 -10.66
N ALA A 18 -21.75 -27.57 -9.47
CA ALA A 18 -20.93 -27.15 -8.35
C ALA A 18 -19.91 -28.25 -7.96
N ARG A 19 -20.32 -29.52 -7.93
CA ARG A 19 -19.44 -30.67 -7.67
C ARG A 19 -18.31 -30.80 -8.69
N MET A 20 -18.60 -30.64 -9.99
CA MET A 20 -17.58 -30.69 -11.05
C MET A 20 -16.55 -29.56 -10.95
N LEU A 21 -16.95 -28.41 -10.39
CA LEU A 21 -16.09 -27.23 -10.26
C LEU A 21 -15.35 -27.16 -8.91
N VAL A 22 -15.58 -28.11 -8.00
CA VAL A 22 -14.88 -28.15 -6.71
C VAL A 22 -13.38 -28.31 -6.95
N GLY A 23 -12.59 -27.41 -6.34
CA GLY A 23 -11.13 -27.43 -6.44
C GLY A 23 -10.57 -26.70 -7.66
N LEU A 24 -11.40 -26.25 -8.59
CA LEU A 24 -10.96 -25.43 -9.72
C LEU A 24 -10.98 -23.94 -9.37
N LYS A 25 -9.88 -23.23 -9.65
CA LYS A 25 -9.80 -21.77 -9.56
C LYS A 25 -9.83 -21.18 -10.97
N GLY A 26 -10.99 -20.66 -11.36
CA GLY A 26 -11.16 -19.94 -12.63
C GLY A 26 -10.75 -18.47 -12.50
N TYR A 27 -10.14 -17.93 -13.55
CA TYR A 27 -9.86 -16.50 -13.70
C TYR A 27 -10.71 -15.97 -14.85
N VAL A 28 -11.39 -14.85 -14.62
CA VAL A 28 -12.21 -14.16 -15.63
C VAL A 28 -11.61 -12.79 -15.86
N THR A 29 -11.36 -12.46 -17.12
CA THR A 29 -10.82 -11.15 -17.54
C THR A 29 -11.58 -10.64 -18.75
N ASN A 30 -11.64 -9.32 -18.90
CA ASN A 30 -12.13 -8.65 -20.11
C ASN A 30 -11.02 -8.45 -21.16
N LEU A 31 -9.78 -8.88 -20.88
CA LEU A 31 -8.67 -8.86 -21.82
C LEU A 31 -8.86 -9.94 -22.90
N LEU A 32 -8.59 -9.57 -24.15
CA LEU A 32 -8.59 -10.52 -25.26
C LEU A 32 -7.37 -11.45 -25.16
N VAL A 33 -7.55 -12.71 -25.52
CA VAL A 33 -6.46 -13.72 -25.53
C VAL A 33 -5.30 -13.31 -26.46
N SER A 34 -5.59 -12.53 -27.50
CA SER A 34 -4.56 -11.99 -28.40
C SER A 34 -3.67 -10.92 -27.76
N LEU A 35 -4.11 -10.30 -26.65
CA LEU A 35 -3.37 -9.26 -25.94
C LEU A 35 -2.49 -9.82 -24.82
N MET A 36 -2.91 -10.92 -24.19
CA MET A 36 -2.19 -11.50 -23.05
C MET A 36 -2.50 -12.98 -22.91
N ASP A 37 -1.45 -13.77 -22.73
CA ASP A 37 -1.56 -15.22 -22.53
C ASP A 37 -2.20 -15.54 -21.16
N PRO A 38 -2.99 -16.63 -21.03
CA PRO A 38 -3.57 -17.04 -19.75
C PRO A 38 -2.57 -17.18 -18.60
N SER A 39 -1.35 -17.67 -18.85
CA SER A 39 -0.32 -17.81 -17.82
C SER A 39 0.15 -16.44 -17.28
N GLU A 40 0.26 -15.45 -18.16
CA GLU A 40 0.61 -14.08 -17.80
C GLU A 40 -0.52 -13.41 -17.00
N ILE A 41 -1.78 -13.60 -17.39
CA ILE A 41 -2.95 -13.12 -16.64
C ILE A 41 -2.93 -13.67 -15.21
N ILE A 42 -2.65 -14.96 -15.05
CA ILE A 42 -2.56 -15.60 -13.73
C ILE A 42 -1.40 -14.98 -12.95
N GLY A 43 -0.22 -14.82 -13.56
CA GLY A 43 0.93 -14.17 -12.92
C GLY A 43 0.61 -12.78 -12.41
N LYS A 44 0.02 -11.93 -13.26
CA LYS A 44 -0.42 -10.58 -12.89
C LYS A 44 -1.50 -10.57 -11.82
N TYR A 45 -2.43 -11.52 -11.85
CA TYR A 45 -3.41 -11.64 -10.78
C TYR A 45 -2.75 -12.00 -9.45
N HIS A 46 -1.71 -12.85 -9.48
CA HIS A 46 -0.97 -13.18 -8.27
C HIS A 46 -0.25 -11.96 -7.70
N GLU A 47 0.25 -11.04 -8.53
CA GLU A 47 0.87 -9.76 -8.11
C GLU A 47 -0.09 -8.80 -7.37
N LEU A 48 -1.41 -9.05 -7.33
CA LEU A 48 -2.36 -8.22 -6.55
C LEU A 48 -2.00 -8.12 -5.06
N TRP A 49 -1.22 -9.07 -4.53
CA TRP A 49 -0.72 -9.00 -3.15
C TRP A 49 0.07 -7.71 -2.88
N HIS A 50 0.71 -7.10 -3.88
CA HIS A 50 1.39 -5.80 -3.74
C HIS A 50 0.41 -4.67 -3.41
N VAL A 51 -0.79 -4.72 -3.99
CA VAL A 51 -1.88 -3.79 -3.72
C VAL A 51 -2.39 -4.00 -2.30
N GLU A 52 -2.60 -5.25 -1.90
CA GLU A 52 -3.00 -5.60 -0.52
C GLU A 52 -1.96 -5.17 0.52
N GLN A 53 -0.67 -5.34 0.23
CA GLN A 53 0.43 -4.88 1.08
C GLN A 53 0.35 -3.36 1.25
N SER A 54 0.12 -2.62 0.18
CA SER A 54 -0.03 -1.16 0.19
C SER A 54 -1.24 -0.72 1.02
N PHE A 55 -2.38 -1.42 0.89
CA PHE A 55 -3.56 -1.17 1.73
C PHE A 55 -3.32 -1.52 3.20
N ARG A 56 -2.55 -2.56 3.50
CA ARG A 56 -2.17 -2.93 4.87
C ARG A 56 -1.34 -1.81 5.50
N MET A 57 -0.30 -1.36 4.81
CA MET A 57 0.57 -0.24 5.23
C MET A 57 -0.24 1.05 5.42
N SER A 58 -1.15 1.34 4.49
CA SER A 58 -2.09 2.45 4.60
C SER A 58 -2.93 2.38 5.88
N LYS A 59 -3.39 1.18 6.26
CA LYS A 59 -4.22 0.97 7.46
C LYS A 59 -3.45 0.96 8.78
N THR A 60 -2.24 0.41 8.83
CA THR A 60 -1.44 0.25 10.06
C THR A 60 -0.52 1.43 10.28
N ASP A 61 0.29 1.77 9.28
CA ASP A 61 1.38 2.73 9.41
C ASP A 61 0.90 4.15 9.16
N LEU A 62 0.08 4.35 8.12
CA LEU A 62 -0.49 5.66 7.77
C LEU A 62 -1.86 5.92 8.40
N ARG A 63 -2.40 4.93 9.14
CA ARG A 63 -3.70 4.98 9.85
C ARG A 63 -4.83 5.57 9.00
N ALA A 64 -4.92 5.15 7.74
CA ALA A 64 -6.00 5.56 6.84
C ALA A 64 -7.36 5.16 7.42
N ARG A 65 -8.13 6.14 7.87
CA ARG A 65 -9.45 5.94 8.50
C ARG A 65 -10.44 7.03 8.04
N PRO A 66 -10.79 7.05 6.74
CA PRO A 66 -11.75 8.02 6.20
C PRO A 66 -13.13 7.93 6.89
N ILE A 67 -13.49 6.78 7.47
CA ILE A 67 -14.74 6.58 8.21
C ILE A 67 -14.90 7.49 9.45
N PHE A 68 -13.81 8.05 9.98
CA PHE A 68 -13.87 8.99 11.11
C PHE A 68 -14.12 10.44 10.70
N HIS A 69 -14.23 10.72 9.40
CA HIS A 69 -14.53 12.03 8.86
C HIS A 69 -15.99 12.08 8.39
N ARG A 70 -16.66 13.23 8.61
CA ARG A 70 -18.10 13.40 8.30
C ARG A 70 -18.37 14.24 7.07
N THR A 71 -17.48 15.16 6.72
CA THR A 71 -17.61 16.00 5.54
C THR A 71 -16.82 15.41 4.38
N ARG A 72 -17.32 15.62 3.16
CA ARG A 72 -16.67 15.17 1.93
C ARG A 72 -15.23 15.70 1.84
N ASP A 73 -15.05 17.00 2.07
CA ASP A 73 -13.74 17.66 1.99
C ASP A 73 -12.71 17.03 2.94
N ALA A 74 -13.13 16.70 4.16
CA ALA A 74 -12.23 16.07 5.14
C ALA A 74 -11.87 14.63 4.74
N ILE A 75 -12.81 13.88 4.14
CA ILE A 75 -12.53 12.54 3.58
C ILE A 75 -11.53 12.65 2.43
N GLU A 76 -11.76 13.56 1.50
CA GLU A 76 -10.91 13.77 0.32
C GLU A 76 -9.50 14.22 0.72
N ALA A 77 -9.38 15.18 1.66
CA ALA A 77 -8.09 15.61 2.19
C ALA A 77 -7.33 14.47 2.89
N HIS A 78 -8.01 13.70 3.75
CA HIS A 78 -7.40 12.57 4.46
C HIS A 78 -6.92 11.49 3.48
N LEU A 79 -7.73 11.13 2.49
CA LEU A 79 -7.34 10.17 1.46
C LEU A 79 -6.15 10.67 0.64
N THR A 80 -6.15 11.95 0.25
CA THR A 80 -5.06 12.56 -0.52
C THR A 80 -3.73 12.48 0.23
N VAL A 81 -3.72 12.86 1.52
CA VAL A 81 -2.52 12.78 2.36
C VAL A 81 -2.06 11.34 2.53
N VAL A 82 -2.99 10.39 2.75
CA VAL A 82 -2.67 8.97 2.86
C VAL A 82 -2.04 8.43 1.58
N PHE A 83 -2.61 8.76 0.41
CA PHE A 83 -2.08 8.30 -0.88
C PHE A 83 -0.70 8.91 -1.17
N ALA A 84 -0.51 10.20 -0.90
CA ALA A 84 0.80 10.84 -1.02
C ALA A 84 1.83 10.18 -0.09
N ALA A 85 1.47 9.95 1.17
CA ALA A 85 2.36 9.29 2.13
C ALA A 85 2.67 7.83 1.73
N LEU A 86 1.72 7.12 1.12
CA LEU A 86 1.91 5.78 0.58
C LEU A 86 2.91 5.77 -0.57
N ALA A 87 2.79 6.70 -1.52
CA ALA A 87 3.70 6.86 -2.65
C ALA A 87 5.13 7.17 -2.16
N VAL A 88 5.28 8.14 -1.27
CA VAL A 88 6.57 8.47 -0.64
C VAL A 88 7.15 7.27 0.09
N SER A 89 6.34 6.57 0.88
CA SER A 89 6.78 5.37 1.60
C SER A 89 7.30 4.30 0.65
N ARG A 90 6.63 4.07 -0.49
CA ARG A 90 7.07 3.07 -1.47
C ARG A 90 8.43 3.42 -2.07
N VAL A 91 8.62 4.67 -2.48
CA VAL A 91 9.90 5.17 -3.02
C VAL A 91 11.02 5.02 -1.98
N VAL A 92 10.74 5.38 -0.72
CA VAL A 92 11.70 5.21 0.38
C VAL A 92 12.07 3.75 0.57
N GLN A 93 11.11 2.83 0.56
CA GLN A 93 11.38 1.39 0.70
C GLN A 93 12.19 0.83 -0.45
N GLU A 94 11.87 1.22 -1.69
CA GLU A 94 12.59 0.79 -2.89
C GLU A 94 14.04 1.26 -2.87
N ARG A 95 14.28 2.54 -2.54
CA ARG A 95 15.63 3.12 -2.48
C ARG A 95 16.46 2.62 -1.30
N SER A 96 15.83 2.43 -0.13
CA SER A 96 16.53 2.00 1.09
C SER A 96 16.71 0.49 1.21
N GLY A 97 15.84 -0.30 0.56
CA GLY A 97 15.72 -1.75 0.78
C GLY A 97 15.19 -2.13 2.17
N LEU A 98 14.68 -1.17 2.95
CA LEU A 98 14.23 -1.39 4.32
C LEU A 98 12.70 -1.25 4.43
N ALA A 99 12.11 -1.90 5.43
CA ALA A 99 10.71 -1.65 5.79
C ALA A 99 10.52 -0.20 6.26
N ILE A 100 9.42 0.45 5.86
CA ILE A 100 9.17 1.87 6.16
C ILE A 100 9.23 2.17 7.66
N VAL A 101 8.69 1.27 8.50
CA VAL A 101 8.72 1.41 9.96
C VAL A 101 10.15 1.47 10.50
N LYS A 102 11.08 0.70 9.91
CA LYS A 102 12.49 0.71 10.30
C LYS A 102 13.13 2.04 9.91
N VAL A 103 12.88 2.54 8.70
CA VAL A 103 13.37 3.84 8.23
C VAL A 103 12.86 4.97 9.13
N VAL A 104 11.55 5.01 9.42
CA VAL A 104 10.96 6.00 10.32
C VAL A 104 11.60 5.95 11.71
N LYS A 105 11.83 4.75 12.27
CA LYS A 105 12.49 4.61 13.58
C LYS A 105 13.93 5.13 13.57
N LEU A 106 14.68 4.89 12.49
CA LEU A 106 16.06 5.36 12.35
C LEU A 106 16.12 6.88 12.17
N LEU A 107 15.20 7.48 11.40
CA LEU A 107 15.21 8.90 11.10
C LEU A 107 14.52 9.76 12.18
N ARG A 108 13.59 9.20 12.97
CA ARG A 108 12.83 9.95 14.01
C ARG A 108 13.69 10.72 15.03
N PRO A 109 14.84 10.21 15.49
CA PRO A 109 15.72 10.94 16.41
C PRO A 109 16.48 12.10 15.75
N LEU A 110 16.62 12.11 14.42
CA LEU A 110 17.31 13.18 13.70
C LEU A 110 16.48 14.46 13.75
N ARG A 111 16.81 15.33 14.69
CA ARG A 111 16.17 16.64 14.86
C ARG A 111 17.25 17.70 15.03
N SER A 112 17.10 18.81 14.32
CA SER A 112 17.92 19.98 14.58
C SER A 112 17.46 20.67 15.86
N ALA A 113 18.41 21.13 16.68
CA ALA A 113 18.12 21.92 17.87
C ALA A 113 18.35 23.40 17.57
N THR A 114 17.36 24.24 17.87
CA THR A 114 17.52 25.69 17.81
C THR A 114 17.71 26.23 19.22
N ILE A 115 18.90 26.76 19.52
CA ILE A 115 19.22 27.34 20.83
C ILE A 115 19.26 28.86 20.68
N ALA A 116 18.55 29.58 21.54
CA ALA A 116 18.61 31.03 21.61
C ALA A 116 19.47 31.44 22.81
N ILE A 117 20.60 32.12 22.57
CA ILE A 117 21.48 32.65 23.62
C ILE A 117 21.67 34.15 23.34
N ASN A 118 21.45 35.00 24.36
CA ASN A 118 21.63 36.46 24.29
C ASN A 118 20.95 37.11 23.06
N GLY A 119 19.74 36.66 22.71
CA GLY A 119 18.98 37.18 21.57
C GLY A 119 19.40 36.64 20.19
N THR A 120 20.45 35.83 20.12
CA THR A 120 20.94 35.20 18.86
C THR A 120 20.46 33.74 18.79
N ARG A 121 19.94 33.31 17.62
CA ARG A 121 19.51 31.93 17.38
C ARG A 121 20.61 31.14 16.68
N HIS A 122 21.00 30.01 17.26
CA HIS A 122 21.91 29.04 16.67
C HIS A 122 21.16 27.75 16.35
N ILE A 123 21.36 27.23 15.13
CA ILE A 123 20.79 25.95 14.68
C ILE A 123 21.91 24.92 14.71
N PHE A 124 21.71 23.85 15.48
CA PHE A 124 22.60 22.71 15.54
C PHE A 124 21.99 21.57 14.72
N PRO A 125 22.65 21.12 13.63
CA PRO A 125 22.17 19.99 12.86
C PRO A 125 22.22 18.70 13.71
N PRO A 126 21.40 17.69 13.40
CA PRO A 126 21.50 16.41 14.06
C PRO A 126 22.85 15.77 13.76
N GLN A 127 23.40 15.05 14.74
CA GLN A 127 24.55 14.18 14.49
C GLN A 127 24.07 12.95 13.71
N VAL A 128 24.69 12.72 12.56
CA VAL A 128 24.37 11.61 11.65
C VAL A 128 25.61 10.73 11.54
N ASP A 129 25.49 9.45 11.89
CA ASP A 129 26.56 8.47 11.70
C ASP A 129 26.72 8.09 10.22
N ALA A 130 27.83 7.45 9.87
CA ALA A 130 28.15 7.13 8.47
C ALA A 130 27.12 6.20 7.80
N ASP A 131 26.55 5.26 8.55
CA ASP A 131 25.54 4.32 8.03
C ASP A 131 24.22 5.05 7.71
N LEU A 132 23.84 5.98 8.59
CA LEU A 132 22.65 6.80 8.44
C LEU A 132 22.82 7.85 7.35
N GLN A 133 24.02 8.39 7.17
CA GLN A 133 24.39 9.25 6.05
C GLN A 133 24.18 8.51 4.72
N GLY A 134 24.70 7.28 4.60
CA GLY A 134 24.52 6.46 3.40
C GLY A 134 23.05 6.04 3.17
N LEU A 135 22.26 5.88 4.23
CA LEU A 135 20.81 5.70 4.10
C LEU A 135 20.12 6.95 3.55
N LEU A 136 20.47 8.14 4.06
CA LEU A 136 19.93 9.42 3.60
C LEU A 136 20.27 9.68 2.14
N GLU A 137 21.51 9.41 1.72
CA GLU A 137 21.95 9.54 0.32
C GLU A 137 21.20 8.62 -0.62
N ARG A 138 20.96 7.35 -0.22
CA ARG A 138 20.14 6.43 -1.03
C ARG A 138 18.70 6.92 -1.19
N ILE A 139 18.11 7.45 -0.12
CA ILE A 139 16.74 7.97 -0.16
C ILE A 139 16.65 9.27 -0.99
N SER A 140 17.60 10.19 -0.82
CA SER A 140 17.63 11.51 -1.46
C SER A 140 18.19 11.50 -2.87
N GLY A 141 18.91 10.44 -3.26
CA GLY A 141 19.55 10.27 -4.56
C GLY A 141 18.62 10.64 -5.72
N SER A 142 19.11 11.57 -6.55
CA SER A 142 18.49 12.02 -7.80
C SER A 142 18.56 10.91 -8.85
N SER A 143 17.74 9.88 -8.68
CA SER A 143 17.40 8.93 -9.73
C SER A 143 15.88 8.91 -9.87
N LEU A 144 15.32 10.05 -10.26
CA LEU A 144 14.04 10.09 -10.97
C LEU A 144 14.41 10.14 -12.45
N THR A 145 14.89 9.02 -12.97
CA THR A 145 15.03 8.81 -14.40
C THR A 145 13.65 8.38 -14.88
N HIS A 146 12.85 9.34 -15.31
CA HIS A 146 11.68 9.11 -16.15
C HIS A 146 11.96 9.68 -17.54
#